data_AF-A0A0B1TLT7-F1
#
_entry.id   AF-A0A0B1TLT7-F1
#
_cell.length_a   1.000
_cell.length_b   1.000
_cell.length_c   1.000
_cell.angle_alpha   90.00
_cell.angle_beta   90.00
_cell.angle_gamma   90.00
#
_symmetry.space_group_name_H-M   'P 1'
#
loop_
_entity.id
_entity.type
_entity.pdbx_description
1 polymer ?
#
loop_
_entity_poly.entity_id
_entity_poly.type
_entity_poly.pdbx_seq_one_letter_code
_entity_poly.pdbx_strand_id
1 'polypeptide(L)'
;MPIGVIPLSALKLAKILDIDDLKVISGYTFLADAVLLAAFGLLGGLLIPELTGTFHRGFFCDDQSIQYVYRSDTVTPTELFLYAFLVIAVTIIATEYYRAKKIRRIPIPQYRLGNTSVHYIIVRVMTYIGYSMIGLVCVFVLTNVTKSCVGRLRPHFLDVCKPLNITCQRSE
;
A
#
# COMPACT_ATOMS: atom_id res chain seq x y z
N MET A 1 6.26 53.37 41.21
CA MET A 1 6.30 51.91 40.96
C MET A 1 6.30 51.73 39.45
N PRO A 2 7.46 51.51 38.81
CA PRO A 2 7.53 51.51 37.34
C PRO A 2 7.00 50.17 36.82
N ILE A 3 5.98 50.26 35.97
CA ILE A 3 5.45 49.12 35.20
C ILE A 3 6.49 48.85 34.11
N GLY A 4 7.23 47.76 34.25
CA GLY A 4 8.28 47.35 33.33
C GLY A 4 7.71 47.10 31.93
N VAL A 5 8.06 47.97 30.98
CA VAL A 5 7.79 47.79 29.55
C VAL A 5 8.67 46.65 29.06
N ILE A 6 8.09 45.47 28.87
CA ILE A 6 8.75 44.36 28.21
C ILE A 6 9.10 44.82 26.78
N PRO A 7 10.38 44.84 26.38
CA PRO A 7 10.76 45.40 25.10
C PRO A 7 10.17 44.58 23.95
N LEU A 8 9.59 45.27 22.96
CA LEU A 8 8.94 44.72 21.77
C LEU A 8 9.86 43.76 20.96
N SER A 9 11.17 43.84 21.16
CA SER A 9 12.19 42.94 20.61
C SER A 9 12.14 41.53 21.22
N ALA A 10 11.87 41.40 22.52
CA ALA A 10 11.77 40.09 23.20
C ALA A 10 10.45 39.37 22.83
N LEU A 11 9.36 40.12 22.64
CA LEU A 11 8.08 39.59 22.16
C LEU A 11 8.17 39.12 20.70
N LYS A 12 8.90 39.84 19.85
CA LYS A 12 9.19 39.40 18.47
C LYS A 12 10.08 38.16 18.44
N LEU A 13 11.06 38.04 19.31
CA LEU A 13 11.98 36.90 19.36
C LEU A 13 11.29 35.60 19.80
N ALA A 14 10.37 35.68 20.78
CA ALA A 14 9.55 34.54 21.20
C ALA A 14 8.56 34.09 20.10
N LYS A 15 8.06 35.03 19.30
CA LYS A 15 7.16 34.74 18.17
C LYS A 15 7.89 34.10 16.98
N ILE A 16 9.19 34.39 16.81
CA ILE A 16 10.06 33.83 15.76
C ILE A 16 10.58 32.43 16.15
N LEU A 17 10.66 32.11 17.45
CA LEU A 17 11.23 30.85 17.94
C LEU A 17 10.25 29.67 18.06
N ASP A 18 8.93 29.88 17.97
CA ASP A 18 7.95 28.80 18.24
C ASP A 18 6.71 28.77 17.33
N ILE A 19 6.61 29.64 16.32
CA ILE A 19 5.38 29.80 15.53
C ILE A 19 5.70 29.93 14.04
N ASP A 20 5.94 28.82 13.33
CA ASP A 20 5.65 28.75 11.88
C ASP A 20 5.67 27.32 11.26
N ASP A 21 5.55 26.25 12.06
CA ASP A 21 5.27 24.91 11.51
C ASP A 21 3.78 24.53 11.60
N LEU A 22 2.88 25.52 11.44
CA LEU A 22 1.45 25.26 11.35
C LEU A 22 1.13 24.66 9.97
N LYS A 23 1.33 23.35 9.85
CA LYS A 23 1.13 22.65 8.57
C LYS A 23 -0.37 22.47 8.31
N VAL A 24 -0.91 23.31 7.44
CA VAL A 24 -2.29 23.20 6.96
C VAL A 24 -2.37 22.02 5.99
N ILE A 25 -3.12 21.00 6.38
CA ILE A 25 -3.32 19.82 5.54
C ILE A 25 -4.47 20.11 4.60
N SER A 26 -4.21 20.04 3.31
CA SER A 26 -5.26 20.16 2.30
C SER A 26 -5.87 18.81 1.98
N GLY A 27 -7.17 18.66 2.26
CA GLY A 27 -7.89 17.40 2.01
C GLY A 27 -7.98 17.03 0.52
N TYR A 28 -8.01 18.01 -0.38
CA TYR A 28 -8.11 17.74 -1.83
C TYR A 28 -6.87 17.04 -2.37
N THR A 29 -5.69 17.34 -1.83
CA THR A 29 -4.43 16.69 -2.25
C THR A 29 -4.45 15.22 -1.88
N PHE A 30 -4.88 14.89 -0.66
CA PHE A 30 -5.01 13.51 -0.21
C PHE A 30 -6.03 12.72 -1.05
N LEU A 31 -7.17 13.34 -1.38
CA LEU A 31 -8.17 12.74 -2.24
C LEU A 31 -7.60 12.48 -3.65
N ALA A 32 -6.93 13.48 -4.24
CA ALA A 32 -6.33 13.36 -5.57
C ALA A 32 -5.27 12.24 -5.60
N ASP A 33 -4.40 12.16 -4.60
CA ASP A 33 -3.39 11.11 -4.48
C ASP A 33 -4.02 9.72 -4.35
N ALA A 34 -5.10 9.60 -3.55
CA ALA A 34 -5.83 8.34 -3.40
C ALA A 34 -6.50 7.90 -4.72
N VAL A 35 -7.10 8.84 -5.46
CA VAL A 35 -7.70 8.57 -6.78
C VAL A 35 -6.63 8.15 -7.78
N LEU A 36 -5.50 8.86 -7.81
CA LEU A 36 -4.38 8.53 -8.69
C LEU A 36 -3.83 7.13 -8.38
N LEU A 37 -3.68 6.80 -7.10
CA LEU A 37 -3.19 5.50 -6.67
C LEU A 37 -4.18 4.37 -7.03
N ALA A 38 -5.47 4.59 -6.84
CA ALA A 38 -6.50 3.64 -7.24
C ALA A 38 -6.53 3.44 -8.76
N ALA A 39 -6.42 4.52 -9.54
CA ALA A 39 -6.32 4.45 -10.99
C ALA A 39 -5.07 3.67 -11.44
N PHE A 40 -3.90 3.91 -10.83
CA PHE A 40 -2.68 3.17 -11.11
C PHE A 40 -2.83 1.67 -10.81
N GLY A 41 -3.43 1.32 -9.66
CA GLY A 41 -3.69 -0.07 -9.29
C GLY A 41 -4.67 -0.77 -10.23
N LEU A 42 -5.75 -0.10 -10.63
CA LEU A 42 -6.75 -0.65 -11.54
C LEU A 42 -6.20 -0.82 -12.96
N LEU A 43 -5.59 0.23 -13.51
CA LEU A 43 -5.02 0.21 -14.85
C LEU A 43 -3.86 -0.78 -14.93
N GLY A 44 -2.88 -0.66 -14.03
CA GLY A 44 -1.67 -1.48 -14.05
C GLY A 44 -1.90 -2.93 -13.63
N GLY A 45 -2.73 -3.15 -12.61
CA GLY A 45 -2.87 -4.44 -11.96
C GLY A 45 -3.98 -5.34 -12.51
N LEU A 46 -4.98 -4.78 -13.19
CA LEU A 46 -6.08 -5.54 -13.80
C LEU A 46 -6.17 -5.32 -15.30
N LEU A 47 -6.30 -4.07 -15.74
CA LEU A 47 -6.61 -3.76 -17.13
C LEU A 47 -5.47 -4.19 -18.08
N ILE A 48 -4.22 -3.84 -17.78
CA ILE A 48 -3.08 -4.22 -18.63
C ILE A 48 -2.96 -5.76 -18.77
N PRO A 49 -2.89 -6.55 -17.68
CA PRO A 49 -2.89 -8.02 -17.77
C PRO A 49 -4.01 -8.60 -18.62
N GLU A 50 -5.21 -8.03 -18.54
CA GLU A 50 -6.38 -8.52 -19.26
C GLU A 50 -6.33 -8.20 -20.77
N LEU A 51 -5.80 -7.03 -21.15
CA LEU A 51 -5.60 -6.66 -22.55
C LEU A 51 -4.41 -7.38 -23.20
N THR A 52 -3.28 -7.52 -22.49
CA THR A 52 -2.07 -8.15 -23.06
C THR A 52 -2.18 -9.67 -23.09
N GLY A 53 -3.06 -10.24 -22.28
CA GLY A 53 -3.14 -11.68 -22.05
C GLY A 53 -1.92 -12.21 -21.29
N THR A 54 -1.93 -13.51 -21.04
CA THR A 54 -0.82 -14.22 -20.40
C THR A 54 0.13 -14.78 -21.47
N PHE A 55 1.43 -14.73 -21.21
CA PHE A 55 2.40 -15.43 -22.04
C PHE A 55 2.09 -16.94 -22.06
N HIS A 56 1.90 -17.51 -23.25
CA HIS A 56 1.66 -18.94 -23.39
C HIS A 56 2.98 -19.68 -23.57
N ARG A 57 3.26 -20.61 -22.66
CA ARG A 57 4.40 -21.52 -22.73
C ARG A 57 3.93 -22.97 -22.90
N GLY A 58 4.77 -23.80 -23.52
CA GLY A 58 4.53 -25.24 -23.62
C GLY A 58 4.67 -25.96 -22.27
N PHE A 59 4.25 -27.22 -22.24
CA PHE A 59 4.42 -28.15 -21.12
C PHE A 59 4.79 -29.54 -21.63
N PHE A 60 5.38 -30.36 -20.76
CA PHE A 60 5.71 -31.75 -21.08
C PHE A 60 4.54 -32.66 -20.70
N CYS A 61 4.34 -33.74 -21.45
CA CYS A 61 3.23 -34.65 -21.22
C CYS A 61 3.32 -35.41 -19.89
N ASP A 62 4.53 -35.76 -19.47
CA ASP A 62 4.78 -36.45 -18.20
C ASP A 62 4.98 -35.47 -17.02
N ASP A 63 4.58 -34.20 -17.17
CA ASP A 63 4.71 -33.20 -16.10
C ASP A 63 3.62 -33.41 -15.03
N GLN A 64 4.00 -34.12 -13.96
CA GLN A 64 3.14 -34.34 -12.79
C GLN A 64 2.82 -33.05 -12.03
N SER A 65 3.57 -31.95 -12.24
CA SER A 65 3.36 -30.71 -11.48
C SER A 65 2.08 -29.96 -11.87
N ILE A 66 1.46 -30.31 -13.01
CA ILE A 66 0.24 -29.69 -13.57
C ILE A 66 -0.99 -30.63 -13.61
N GLN A 67 -0.90 -31.80 -12.96
CA GLN A 67 -1.91 -32.87 -12.95
C GLN A 67 -2.74 -32.93 -11.64
N TYR A 68 -2.63 -31.96 -10.75
CA TYR A 68 -3.39 -31.95 -9.51
C TYR A 68 -4.88 -31.67 -9.75
N VAL A 69 -5.75 -32.24 -8.92
CA VAL A 69 -7.20 -31.95 -8.97
C VAL A 69 -7.46 -30.52 -8.53
N TYR A 70 -8.38 -29.83 -9.21
CA TYR A 70 -8.81 -28.49 -8.84
C TYR A 70 -9.42 -28.49 -7.43
N ARG A 71 -8.95 -27.57 -6.59
CA ARG A 71 -9.56 -27.24 -5.31
C ARG A 71 -9.80 -25.75 -5.28
N SER A 72 -10.97 -25.34 -4.81
CA SER A 72 -11.31 -23.94 -4.61
C SER A 72 -10.37 -23.31 -3.59
N ASP A 73 -10.12 -22.01 -3.75
CA ASP A 73 -9.22 -21.26 -2.87
C ASP A 73 -9.71 -21.32 -1.41
N THR A 74 -8.84 -21.77 -0.49
CA THR A 74 -9.10 -21.72 0.96
C THR A 74 -9.10 -20.27 1.48
N VAL A 75 -8.25 -19.42 0.88
CA VAL A 75 -8.14 -18.00 1.21
C VAL A 75 -8.48 -17.21 -0.04
N THR A 76 -9.59 -16.49 0.00
CA THR A 76 -10.02 -15.68 -1.14
C THR A 76 -9.12 -14.45 -1.30
N PRO A 77 -9.09 -13.82 -2.50
CA PRO A 77 -8.34 -12.59 -2.70
C PRO A 77 -8.74 -11.47 -1.73
N THR A 78 -10.02 -11.38 -1.37
CA THR A 78 -10.53 -10.39 -0.41
C THR A 78 -9.97 -10.61 0.98
N GLU A 79 -9.94 -11.86 1.44
CA GLU A 79 -9.34 -12.22 2.74
C GLU A 79 -7.84 -11.90 2.77
N LEU A 80 -7.13 -12.19 1.66
CA LEU A 80 -5.71 -11.86 1.54
C LEU A 80 -5.44 -10.36 1.71
N PHE A 81 -6.24 -9.51 1.06
CA PHE A 81 -6.12 -8.06 1.21
C PHE A 81 -6.50 -7.57 2.61
N LEU A 82 -7.52 -8.18 3.22
CA LEU A 82 -7.92 -7.87 4.59
C LEU A 82 -6.78 -8.14 5.58
N TYR A 83 -6.15 -9.32 5.49
CA TYR A 83 -5.01 -9.67 6.34
C TYR A 83 -3.81 -8.75 6.08
N ALA A 84 -3.52 -8.42 4.82
CA ALA A 84 -2.45 -7.48 4.49
C ALA A 84 -2.67 -6.10 5.15
N PHE A 85 -3.90 -5.57 5.06
CA PHE A 85 -4.25 -4.29 5.68
C PHE A 85 -4.18 -4.34 7.21
N LEU A 86 -4.65 -5.44 7.81
CA LEU A 86 -4.59 -5.65 9.26
C LEU A 86 -3.14 -5.64 9.75
N VAL A 87 -2.24 -6.38 9.08
CA VAL A 87 -0.82 -6.42 9.43
C VAL A 87 -0.19 -5.03 9.30
N ILE A 88 -0.49 -4.29 8.24
CA ILE A 88 -0.02 -2.90 8.07
C ILE A 88 -0.52 -2.00 9.21
N ALA A 89 -1.81 -2.07 9.55
CA ALA A 89 -2.38 -1.24 10.60
C ALA A 89 -1.75 -1.53 11.97
N VAL A 90 -1.66 -2.82 12.34
CA VAL A 90 -1.07 -3.26 13.61
C VAL A 90 0.40 -2.85 13.71
N THR A 91 1.19 -3.04 12.64
CA THR A 91 2.61 -2.68 12.63
C THR A 91 2.82 -1.17 12.77
N ILE A 92 2.01 -0.34 12.09
CA ILE A 92 2.08 1.12 12.21
C ILE A 92 1.72 1.55 13.63
N ILE A 93 0.61 1.06 14.19
CA ILE A 93 0.16 1.41 15.54
C ILE A 93 1.21 1.01 16.58
N ALA A 94 1.73 -0.22 16.50
CA ALA A 94 2.76 -0.70 17.40
C ALA A 94 4.04 0.14 17.32
N THR A 95 4.45 0.52 16.11
CA THR A 95 5.67 1.31 15.91
C THR A 95 5.48 2.75 16.41
N GLU A 96 4.33 3.37 16.18
CA GLU A 96 4.03 4.70 16.68
C GLU A 96 3.90 4.72 18.21
N TYR A 97 3.29 3.69 18.80
CA TYR A 97 3.25 3.52 20.25
C TYR A 97 4.65 3.39 20.84
N TYR A 98 5.51 2.54 20.26
CA TYR A 98 6.89 2.39 20.70
C TYR A 98 7.69 3.69 20.58
N ARG A 99 7.54 4.41 19.47
CA ARG A 99 8.16 5.72 19.26
C ARG A 99 7.69 6.75 20.29
N ALA A 100 6.39 6.82 20.56
CA ALA A 100 5.82 7.72 21.57
C ALA A 100 6.35 7.45 22.98
N LYS A 101 6.58 6.17 23.33
CA LYS A 101 7.15 5.80 24.63
C LYS A 101 8.64 6.16 24.74
N LYS A 102 9.41 5.93 23.68
CA LYS A 102 10.88 6.10 23.67
C LYS A 102 11.33 7.54 23.48
N ILE A 103 10.61 8.32 22.67
CA ILE A 103 11.03 9.67 22.28
C ILE A 103 10.11 10.72 22.93
N ARG A 104 10.57 11.30 24.04
CA ARG A 104 9.81 12.31 24.83
C ARG A 104 10.15 13.78 24.50
N ARG A 105 11.03 14.04 23.53
CA ARG A 105 11.65 15.37 23.33
C ARG A 105 11.49 15.99 21.94
N ILE A 106 10.56 15.50 21.12
CA ILE A 106 10.31 16.15 19.82
C ILE A 106 9.26 17.26 20.05
N PRO A 107 9.49 18.50 19.57
CA PRO A 107 8.44 19.52 19.56
C PRO A 107 7.22 18.96 18.83
N ILE A 108 6.03 19.11 19.41
CA ILE A 108 4.81 18.54 18.85
C ILE A 108 4.28 19.54 17.82
N PRO A 109 4.40 19.26 16.50
CA PRO A 109 3.84 20.15 15.49
C PRO A 109 2.32 20.17 15.61
N GLN A 110 1.74 21.38 15.51
CA GLN A 110 0.30 21.55 15.51
C GLN A 110 -0.23 21.47 14.08
N TYR A 111 -1.08 20.48 13.82
CA TYR A 111 -1.73 20.33 12.52
C TYR A 111 -3.15 20.90 12.57
N ARG A 112 -3.52 21.61 11.51
CA ARG A 112 -4.89 22.12 11.32
C ARG A 112 -5.46 21.55 10.03
N LEU A 113 -6.68 21.00 10.14
CA LEU A 113 -7.49 20.57 9.00
C LEU A 113 -8.65 21.56 8.86
N GLY A 114 -8.52 22.50 7.93
CA GLY A 114 -9.44 23.63 7.85
C GLY A 114 -9.45 24.43 9.15
N ASN A 115 -10.63 24.52 9.79
CA ASN A 115 -10.79 25.26 11.05
C ASN A 115 -10.53 24.42 12.31
N THR A 116 -10.39 23.10 12.20
CA THR A 116 -10.26 22.18 13.35
C THR A 116 -8.81 21.77 13.59
N SER A 117 -8.36 21.80 14.85
CA SER A 117 -7.04 21.29 15.25
C SER A 117 -7.05 19.76 15.37
N VAL A 118 -6.07 19.08 14.78
CA VAL A 118 -5.96 17.61 14.79
C VAL A 118 -4.74 17.18 15.60
N HIS A 119 -4.87 16.11 16.36
CA HIS A 119 -3.77 15.57 17.15
C HIS A 119 -2.66 14.98 16.24
N TYR A 120 -1.40 15.30 16.52
CA TYR A 120 -0.25 14.94 15.67
C TYR A 120 -0.11 13.43 15.43
N ILE A 121 -0.47 12.59 16.41
CA ILE A 121 -0.42 11.12 16.28
C ILE A 121 -1.34 10.64 15.16
N ILE A 122 -2.55 11.21 15.06
CA ILE A 122 -3.53 10.82 14.04
C ILE A 122 -2.98 11.13 12.64
N VAL A 123 -2.40 12.33 12.48
CA VAL A 123 -1.79 12.76 11.21
C VAL A 123 -0.64 11.83 10.83
N ARG A 124 0.25 11.49 11.77
CA ARG A 124 1.36 10.56 11.51
C ARG A 124 0.88 9.16 11.14
N VAL A 125 -0.07 8.59 11.87
CA VAL A 125 -0.64 7.27 11.56
C VAL A 125 -1.26 7.27 10.17
N MET A 126 -2.08 8.27 9.84
CA MET A 126 -2.68 8.40 8.50
C MET A 126 -1.64 8.55 7.39
N THR A 127 -0.56 9.28 7.67
CA THR A 127 0.55 9.48 6.70
C THR A 127 1.28 8.17 6.43
N TYR A 128 1.62 7.41 7.47
CA TYR A 128 2.28 6.11 7.31
C TYR A 128 1.36 5.07 6.65
N ILE A 129 0.07 5.08 6.95
CA ILE A 129 -0.90 4.24 6.23
C ILE A 129 -0.87 4.58 4.74
N GLY A 130 -0.88 5.87 4.38
CA GLY A 130 -0.76 6.32 2.99
C GLY A 130 0.49 5.77 2.30
N TYR A 131 1.67 5.89 2.93
CA TYR A 131 2.91 5.33 2.37
C TYR A 131 2.88 3.81 2.21
N SER A 132 2.33 3.10 3.19
CA SER A 132 2.18 1.64 3.11
C SER A 132 1.21 1.22 2.00
N MET A 133 0.14 1.98 1.77
CA MET A 133 -0.81 1.72 0.68
C MET A 133 -0.16 1.89 -0.70
N ILE A 134 0.70 2.89 -0.88
CA ILE A 134 1.47 3.05 -2.13
C ILE A 134 2.32 1.80 -2.38
N GLY A 135 3.03 1.32 -1.36
CA GLY A 135 3.82 0.09 -1.45
C GLY A 135 2.96 -1.13 -1.80
N LEU A 136 1.80 -1.29 -1.15
CA LEU A 136 0.87 -2.39 -1.41
C LEU A 136 0.39 -2.41 -2.86
N VAL A 137 -0.01 -1.25 -3.41
CA VAL A 137 -0.47 -1.14 -4.80
C VAL A 137 0.67 -1.40 -5.78
N CYS A 138 1.88 -0.88 -5.53
CA CYS A 138 3.04 -1.18 -6.36
C CYS A 138 3.33 -2.70 -6.41
N VAL A 139 3.32 -3.38 -5.26
CA VAL A 139 3.52 -4.83 -5.19
C VAL A 139 2.39 -5.58 -5.92
N PHE A 140 1.15 -5.13 -5.76
CA PHE A 140 0.00 -5.71 -6.45
C PHE A 140 0.14 -5.64 -7.98
N VAL A 141 0.44 -4.44 -8.52
CA VAL A 141 0.66 -4.23 -9.96
C VAL A 141 1.82 -5.10 -10.45
N LEU A 142 2.97 -5.01 -9.77
CA LEU A 142 4.17 -5.77 -10.15
C LEU A 142 3.90 -7.27 -10.17
N THR A 143 3.19 -7.79 -9.17
CA THR A 143 2.88 -9.22 -9.07
C THR A 143 1.98 -9.69 -10.21
N ASN A 144 0.94 -8.93 -10.57
CA ASN A 144 0.02 -9.32 -11.63
C ASN A 144 0.63 -9.18 -13.02
N VAL A 145 1.41 -8.12 -13.26
CA VAL A 145 2.20 -7.98 -14.49
C VAL A 145 3.18 -9.14 -14.61
N THR A 146 3.92 -9.45 -13.55
CA THR A 146 4.90 -10.55 -13.55
C THR A 146 4.23 -11.90 -13.81
N LYS A 147 3.05 -12.19 -13.23
CA LYS A 147 2.29 -13.41 -13.52
C LYS A 147 1.95 -13.52 -15.01
N SER A 148 1.54 -12.42 -15.62
CA SER A 148 1.17 -12.34 -17.03
C SER A 148 2.38 -12.52 -17.94
N CYS A 149 3.53 -11.94 -17.58
CA CYS A 149 4.77 -12.10 -18.32
C CYS A 149 5.36 -13.52 -18.21
N VAL A 150 5.34 -14.13 -17.01
CA VAL A 150 5.94 -15.45 -16.79
C VAL A 150 5.07 -16.58 -17.34
N GLY A 151 3.74 -16.46 -17.27
CA GLY A 151 2.83 -17.41 -17.90
C GLY A 151 2.90 -18.83 -17.32
N ARG A 152 3.28 -18.97 -16.03
CA ARG A 152 3.41 -20.29 -15.41
C ARG A 152 2.05 -20.96 -15.22
N LEU A 153 1.94 -22.19 -15.70
CA LEU A 153 0.76 -23.04 -15.54
C LEU A 153 0.52 -23.37 -14.04
N ARG A 154 -0.75 -23.34 -13.63
CA ARG A 154 -1.17 -23.72 -12.28
C ARG A 154 -1.13 -25.25 -12.12
N PRO A 155 -0.94 -25.77 -10.90
CA PRO A 155 -0.85 -27.21 -10.68
C PRO A 155 -2.08 -28.03 -11.08
N HIS A 156 -3.24 -27.41 -11.23
CA HIS A 156 -4.50 -28.04 -11.65
C HIS A 156 -4.89 -27.70 -13.10
N PHE A 157 -3.92 -27.26 -13.91
CA PHE A 157 -4.19 -26.77 -15.25
C PHE A 157 -4.86 -27.82 -16.14
N LEU A 158 -4.41 -29.08 -16.10
CA LEU A 158 -4.97 -30.14 -16.97
C LEU A 158 -6.40 -30.53 -16.57
N ASP A 159 -6.72 -30.48 -15.28
CA ASP A 159 -8.07 -30.79 -14.77
C ASP A 159 -9.10 -29.73 -15.18
N VAL A 160 -8.70 -28.45 -15.20
CA VAL A 160 -9.57 -27.33 -15.59
C VAL A 160 -9.66 -27.16 -17.10
N CYS A 161 -8.52 -27.19 -17.80
CA CYS A 161 -8.44 -26.86 -19.23
C CYS A 161 -8.89 -28.00 -20.15
N LYS A 162 -8.70 -29.27 -19.74
CA LYS A 162 -9.06 -30.48 -20.49
C LYS A 162 -8.74 -30.39 -21.99
N PRO A 163 -7.46 -30.22 -22.38
CA PRO A 163 -7.09 -30.07 -23.78
C PRO A 163 -7.48 -31.31 -24.60
N LEU A 164 -8.27 -31.11 -25.65
CA LEU A 164 -8.62 -32.14 -26.63
C LEU A 164 -7.49 -32.19 -27.67
N ASN A 165 -6.99 -33.39 -28.02
CA ASN A 165 -5.90 -33.64 -28.98
C ASN A 165 -4.46 -33.27 -28.52
N ILE A 166 -4.06 -33.67 -27.31
CA ILE A 166 -2.65 -33.64 -26.91
C ILE A 166 -1.88 -34.78 -27.62
N THR A 167 -1.16 -34.46 -28.69
CA THR A 167 -0.22 -35.41 -29.32
C THR A 167 1.12 -35.34 -28.58
N CYS A 168 1.27 -36.20 -27.58
CA CYS A 168 2.51 -36.34 -26.83
C CYS A 168 3.58 -37.02 -27.69
N GLN A 169 4.47 -36.22 -28.30
CA GLN A 169 5.69 -36.75 -28.88
C GLN A 169 6.69 -36.97 -27.75
N ARG A 170 7.01 -38.24 -27.51
CA ARG A 170 8.07 -38.63 -26.56
C ARG A 170 9.38 -38.13 -27.14
N SER A 171 10.04 -37.19 -26.50
CA SER A 171 11.42 -36.82 -26.84
C SER A 171 12.30 -38.00 -26.46
N GLU A 172 12.78 -38.75 -27.46
CA GLU A 172 13.83 -39.78 -27.32
C GLU A 172 15.14 -39.19 -26.81
#